data_AF-A0A812SHL9-F1
#
_entry.id   AF-A0A812SHL9-F1
#
_cell.length_a   1.000
_cell.length_b   1.000
_cell.length_c   1.000
_cell.angle_alpha   90.00
_cell.angle_beta   90.00
_cell.angle_gamma   90.00
#
_symmetry.space_group_name_H-M   'P 1'
#
loop_
_entity.id
_entity.type
_entity.pdbx_description
1 polymer ?
#
loop_
_entity_poly.entity_id
_entity_poly.type
_entity_poly.pdbx_seq_one_letter_code
_entity_poly.pdbx_strand_id
1 'polypeptide(L)'
;MHVKPRDGKPEIYPYFQAFTRLFADTETGEMAAHFAKPLLGDSQLQDLLASGAGRIVHITRNPTQLVMSGYVYHRKAAEVWTTFRDPPDCLNCDHEAWSQIFRRCRFRCSYAELLQNLSVPEGLEAEILRSRLDVAKMLWHARRWQQLEHVMQLSMADFQIHYNRTLECIARFFLQKPPPEALEPGSLQKFLDHAQLFDPVRSRRCGVRARRKGGQTCRTPGGGRMHEVRIQDLANHVADPEAKPNLLVHLNDLESFHSFLGPAGEELLEATRKSPTARKYGCP
;
A
#
# COMPACT_ATOMS: atom_id res chain seq x y z
N MET A 1 -2.76 -17.20 11.97
CA MET A 1 -2.21 -18.42 12.58
C MET A 1 -0.96 -18.77 11.79
N HIS A 2 0.23 -18.63 12.37
CA HIS A 2 1.47 -19.09 11.72
C HIS A 2 1.71 -20.54 12.13
N VAL A 3 1.68 -21.42 11.13
CA VAL A 3 2.11 -22.82 11.27
C VAL A 3 3.63 -22.79 11.47
N LYS A 4 4.14 -23.49 12.48
CA LYS A 4 5.60 -23.64 12.65
C LYS A 4 6.18 -24.28 11.39
N PRO A 5 7.29 -23.77 10.82
CA PRO A 5 7.90 -24.35 9.64
C PRO A 5 8.28 -25.81 9.93
N ARG A 6 7.80 -26.75 9.13
CA ARG A 6 8.43 -28.07 9.02
C ARG A 6 9.67 -27.88 8.13
N ASP A 7 10.81 -28.39 8.57
CA ASP A 7 12.05 -28.54 7.80
C ASP A 7 12.98 -27.32 7.63
N GLY A 8 12.85 -26.29 8.49
CA GLY A 8 13.89 -25.24 8.59
C GLY A 8 14.10 -24.37 7.34
N LYS A 9 13.20 -24.47 6.36
CA LYS A 9 13.12 -23.55 5.23
C LYS A 9 12.07 -22.47 5.55
N PRO A 10 12.39 -21.18 5.45
CA PRO A 10 11.38 -20.14 5.57
C PRO A 10 10.37 -20.29 4.44
N GLU A 11 9.10 -20.56 4.78
CA GLU A 11 7.99 -20.39 3.84
C GLU A 11 7.79 -18.89 3.63
N ILE A 12 8.22 -18.39 2.47
CA ILE A 12 8.06 -17.00 2.07
C ILE A 12 6.63 -16.84 1.54
N TYR A 13 5.77 -16.19 2.31
CA TYR A 13 4.41 -15.84 1.88
C TYR A 13 4.45 -14.45 1.23
N PRO A 14 4.11 -14.31 -0.07
CA PRO A 14 4.12 -13.01 -0.72
C PRO A 14 3.03 -12.10 -0.10
N TYR A 15 3.47 -11.05 0.60
CA TYR A 15 2.63 -9.90 0.96
C TYR A 15 2.30 -9.09 -0.29
N PHE A 16 1.03 -8.75 -0.44
CA PHE A 16 0.46 -8.03 -1.57
C PHE A 16 -0.51 -6.98 -1.00
N GLN A 17 -0.82 -5.90 -1.71
CA GLN A 17 -2.03 -5.09 -1.43
C GLN A 17 -2.88 -4.97 -2.71
N ALA A 18 -3.74 -5.97 -2.92
CA ALA A 18 -4.73 -6.12 -4.00
C ALA A 18 -6.00 -6.19 -3.23
N PHE A 19 -6.83 -5.19 -3.47
CA PHE A 19 -8.16 -5.22 -2.97
C PHE A 19 -8.97 -5.93 -4.06
N THR A 20 -9.26 -7.20 -3.83
CA THR A 20 -10.27 -7.92 -4.61
C THR A 20 -11.47 -8.16 -3.73
N ARG A 21 -12.65 -7.88 -4.27
CA ARG A 21 -13.92 -8.11 -3.58
C ARG A 21 -14.87 -8.79 -4.54
N LEU A 22 -15.43 -9.91 -4.11
CA LEU A 22 -16.70 -10.40 -4.65
C LEU A 22 -17.81 -9.46 -4.16
N PHE A 23 -18.40 -8.71 -5.07
CA PHE A 23 -19.55 -7.81 -4.84
C PHE A 23 -20.88 -8.58 -4.69
N ALA A 24 -20.85 -9.77 -4.08
CA ALA A 24 -22.01 -10.65 -4.03
C ALA A 24 -22.99 -10.32 -2.89
N ASP A 25 -22.69 -9.37 -2.01
CA ASP A 25 -23.60 -9.05 -0.90
C ASP A 25 -23.73 -7.53 -0.69
N THR A 26 -24.68 -6.94 -1.41
CA THR A 26 -25.05 -5.52 -1.34
C THR A 26 -26.10 -5.22 -0.26
N GLU A 27 -26.57 -6.23 0.49
CA GLU A 27 -27.72 -6.05 1.40
C GLU A 27 -27.33 -5.66 2.82
N THR A 28 -26.10 -5.93 3.26
CA THR A 28 -25.76 -5.86 4.70
C THR A 28 -25.11 -4.55 5.17
N GLY A 29 -24.96 -3.52 4.31
CA GLY A 29 -24.46 -2.21 4.74
C GLY A 29 -22.99 -2.18 5.19
N GLU A 30 -22.27 -3.30 5.13
CA GLU A 30 -20.85 -3.43 5.50
C GLU A 30 -19.93 -3.19 4.29
N MET A 31 -20.09 -2.08 3.56
CA MET A 31 -19.12 -1.74 2.52
C MET A 31 -17.71 -1.53 3.10
N ALA A 32 -17.61 -1.08 4.35
CA ALA A 32 -16.37 -0.64 4.98
C ALA A 32 -15.43 -1.73 5.52
N ALA A 33 -15.98 -2.81 6.07
CA ALA A 33 -15.20 -3.80 6.81
C ALA A 33 -14.28 -4.67 5.91
N HIS A 34 -14.50 -4.63 4.59
CA HIS A 34 -13.91 -5.60 3.65
C HIS A 34 -12.86 -5.00 2.69
N PHE A 35 -12.50 -3.73 2.83
CA PHE A 35 -11.41 -3.10 2.06
C PHE A 35 -10.01 -3.51 2.54
N ALA A 36 -9.85 -4.56 3.36
CA ALA A 36 -8.63 -4.76 4.15
C ALA A 36 -7.99 -6.15 4.04
N LYS A 37 -8.50 -7.09 3.23
CA LYS A 37 -7.83 -8.38 3.03
C LYS A 37 -7.09 -8.39 1.69
N PRO A 38 -5.77 -8.15 1.69
CA PRO A 38 -4.98 -8.44 0.51
C PRO A 38 -5.11 -9.91 0.11
N LEU A 39 -5.01 -10.20 -1.19
CA LEU A 39 -4.83 -11.56 -1.70
C LEU A 39 -3.50 -12.11 -1.21
N LEU A 40 -3.50 -12.66 0.01
CA LEU A 40 -2.35 -13.30 0.62
C LEU A 40 -2.14 -14.66 -0.06
N GLY A 41 -1.09 -14.79 -0.87
CA GLY A 41 -0.48 -16.07 -1.21
C GLY A 41 -1.26 -17.04 -2.11
N ASP A 42 -2.52 -16.78 -2.46
CA ASP A 42 -3.29 -17.68 -3.32
C ASP A 42 -3.18 -17.26 -4.79
N SER A 43 -2.17 -17.80 -5.48
CA SER A 43 -1.98 -17.60 -6.92
C SER A 43 -3.16 -18.12 -7.73
N GLN A 44 -3.87 -19.16 -7.26
CA GLN A 44 -5.05 -19.68 -7.95
C GLN A 44 -6.20 -18.68 -7.89
N LEU A 45 -6.41 -18.05 -6.73
CA LEU A 45 -7.43 -16.99 -6.61
C LEU A 45 -7.06 -15.76 -7.45
N GLN A 46 -5.79 -15.39 -7.53
CA GLN A 46 -5.34 -14.31 -8.42
C GLN A 46 -5.59 -14.65 -9.89
N ASP A 47 -5.25 -15.86 -10.32
CA ASP A 47 -5.47 -16.31 -11.70
C ASP A 47 -6.96 -16.43 -12.03
N LEU A 48 -7.77 -16.93 -11.09
CA LEU A 48 -9.22 -17.03 -11.22
C LEU A 48 -9.86 -15.64 -11.35
N LEU A 49 -9.44 -14.67 -10.52
CA LEU A 49 -9.93 -13.31 -10.62
C LEU A 49 -9.45 -12.63 -11.91
N ALA A 50 -8.19 -12.86 -12.32
CA ALA A 50 -7.64 -12.39 -13.58
C ALA A 50 -8.27 -13.06 -14.83
N SER A 51 -8.94 -14.20 -14.64
CA SER A 51 -9.74 -14.86 -15.69
C SER A 51 -11.16 -14.27 -15.83
N GLY A 52 -11.52 -13.29 -14.99
CA GLY A 52 -12.80 -12.58 -15.05
C GLY A 52 -13.86 -13.08 -14.04
N ALA A 53 -13.51 -13.94 -13.09
CA ALA A 53 -14.43 -14.41 -12.05
C ALA A 53 -14.84 -13.32 -11.03
N GLY A 54 -14.28 -12.11 -11.15
CA GLY A 54 -14.61 -10.97 -10.30
C GLY A 54 -14.05 -9.67 -10.85
N ARG A 55 -14.19 -8.60 -10.06
CA ARG A 55 -13.63 -7.28 -10.36
C ARG A 55 -12.46 -6.97 -9.43
N ILE A 56 -11.39 -6.43 -9.99
CA ILE A 56 -10.15 -6.13 -9.28
C ILE A 56 -9.90 -4.63 -9.33
N VAL A 57 -9.62 -4.02 -8.18
CA VAL A 57 -9.00 -2.67 -8.15
C VAL A 57 -7.52 -2.85 -7.84
N HIS A 58 -6.68 -2.63 -8.85
CA HIS A 58 -5.23 -2.69 -8.73
C HIS A 58 -4.69 -1.29 -8.45
N ILE A 59 -4.11 -1.08 -7.26
CA ILE A 59 -3.56 0.22 -6.87
C ILE A 59 -2.05 0.18 -7.00
N THR A 60 -1.50 1.01 -7.89
CA THR A 60 -0.06 1.16 -8.09
C THR A 60 0.47 2.33 -7.26
N ARG A 61 1.75 2.26 -6.86
CA ARG A 61 2.42 3.34 -6.13
C ARG A 61 3.76 3.62 -6.78
N ASN A 62 4.14 4.90 -6.85
CA ASN A 62 5.47 5.28 -7.30
C ASN A 62 6.54 4.60 -6.40
N PRO A 63 7.52 3.87 -6.96
CA PRO A 63 8.50 3.11 -6.19
C PRO A 63 9.35 3.96 -5.22
N THR A 64 9.73 5.18 -5.61
CA THR A 64 10.41 6.15 -4.74
C THR A 64 9.59 6.39 -3.49
N GLN A 65 8.29 6.63 -3.65
CA GLN A 65 7.38 6.85 -2.53
C GLN A 65 7.14 5.59 -1.70
N LEU A 66 7.18 4.42 -2.31
CA LEU A 66 7.04 3.14 -1.63
C LEU A 66 8.25 2.91 -0.71
N VAL A 67 9.47 3.01 -1.24
CA VAL A 67 10.72 2.83 -0.48
C VAL A 67 10.83 3.83 0.67
N MET A 68 10.68 5.14 0.40
CA MET A 68 10.76 6.14 1.49
C MET A 68 9.72 5.90 2.58
N SER A 69 8.51 5.48 2.19
CA SER A 69 7.44 5.19 3.14
C SER A 69 7.72 3.93 3.95
N GLY A 70 8.25 2.88 3.33
CA GLY A 70 8.68 1.65 3.99
C GLY A 70 9.77 1.95 5.01
N TYR A 71 10.81 2.68 4.62
CA TYR A 71 11.92 3.04 5.50
C TYR A 71 11.43 3.74 6.78
N VAL A 72 10.59 4.77 6.65
CA VAL A 72 10.05 5.52 7.81
C VAL A 72 9.14 4.64 8.67
N TYR A 73 8.38 3.74 8.06
CA TYR A 73 7.41 2.90 8.74
C TYR A 73 8.09 1.74 9.50
N HIS A 74 8.95 0.99 8.83
CA HIS A 74 9.65 -0.16 9.41
C HIS A 74 10.68 0.25 10.47
N ARG A 75 11.31 1.42 10.33
CA ARG A 75 12.22 1.96 11.36
C ARG A 75 11.52 2.20 12.71
N LYS A 76 10.19 2.38 12.74
CA LYS A 76 9.41 2.55 13.97
C LYS A 76 8.96 1.22 14.60
N ALA A 77 9.37 0.07 14.06
CA ALA A 77 8.91 -1.25 14.50
C ALA A 77 7.37 -1.39 14.47
N ALA A 78 6.72 -0.81 13.47
CA ALA A 78 5.26 -0.72 13.42
C ALA A 78 4.56 -2.05 13.07
N GLU A 79 5.31 -3.06 12.64
CA GLU A 79 4.80 -4.41 12.36
C GLU A 79 5.58 -5.46 13.13
N VAL A 80 4.89 -6.50 13.61
CA VAL A 80 5.50 -7.54 14.46
C VAL A 80 6.70 -8.21 13.79
N TRP A 81 6.64 -8.49 12.48
CA TRP A 81 7.73 -9.14 11.76
C TRP A 81 9.04 -8.34 11.79
N THR A 82 8.95 -7.00 11.88
CA THR A 82 10.14 -6.12 11.93
C THR A 82 10.96 -6.30 13.21
N THR A 83 10.42 -6.98 14.23
CA THR A 83 11.03 -7.21 15.55
C THR A 83 11.65 -8.60 15.70
N PHE A 84 11.49 -9.49 14.71
CA PHE A 84 12.06 -10.83 14.77
C PHE A 84 13.59 -10.81 14.63
N ARG A 85 14.28 -11.61 15.43
CA ARG A 85 15.76 -11.65 15.52
C ARG A 85 16.37 -13.02 15.21
N ASP A 86 15.59 -14.09 15.36
CA ASP A 86 16.11 -15.46 15.28
C ASP A 86 15.09 -16.42 14.62
N PRO A 87 15.11 -16.55 13.27
CA PRO A 87 15.89 -15.75 12.33
C PRO A 87 15.33 -14.33 12.16
N PRO A 88 16.15 -13.35 11.71
CA PRO A 88 15.63 -12.04 11.35
C PRO A 88 14.79 -12.12 10.06
N ASP A 89 13.79 -11.23 9.95
CA ASP A 89 12.78 -11.28 8.89
C ASP A 89 12.70 -9.95 8.12
N CYS A 90 12.54 -10.03 6.80
CA CYS A 90 12.34 -8.92 5.88
C CYS A 90 10.96 -8.99 5.17
N LEU A 91 10.10 -9.90 5.63
CA LEU A 91 8.77 -10.29 5.14
C LEU A 91 8.76 -10.92 3.74
N ASN A 92 9.28 -10.20 2.75
CA ASN A 92 9.03 -10.44 1.33
C ASN A 92 10.28 -10.34 0.45
N CYS A 93 11.46 -10.26 1.06
CA CYS A 93 12.69 -10.18 0.29
C CYS A 93 13.18 -11.57 -0.12
N ASP A 94 13.85 -11.65 -1.27
CA ASP A 94 14.53 -12.88 -1.67
C ASP A 94 15.74 -13.16 -0.78
N HIS A 95 16.29 -14.38 -0.87
CA HIS A 95 17.43 -14.82 -0.06
C HIS A 95 18.67 -13.94 -0.23
N GLU A 96 18.91 -13.43 -1.44
CA GLU A 96 20.05 -12.55 -1.72
C GLU A 96 19.89 -11.22 -0.98
N ALA A 97 18.73 -10.58 -1.10
CA ALA A 97 18.38 -9.36 -0.37
C ALA A 97 18.43 -9.58 1.15
N TRP A 98 17.88 -10.70 1.65
CA TRP A 98 17.93 -11.06 3.07
C TRP A 98 19.37 -11.11 3.59
N SER A 99 20.24 -11.82 2.86
CA SER A 99 21.66 -11.93 3.20
C SER A 99 22.35 -10.57 3.20
N GLN A 100 22.16 -9.77 2.15
CA GLN A 100 22.76 -8.44 2.04
C GLN A 100 22.31 -7.48 3.16
N ILE A 101 21.01 -7.51 3.50
CA ILE A 101 20.43 -6.72 4.58
C ILE A 101 21.06 -7.15 5.92
N PHE A 102 20.90 -8.40 6.32
CA PHE A 102 21.22 -8.82 7.68
C PHE A 102 22.70 -9.12 7.94
N ARG A 103 23.53 -9.31 6.89
CA ARG A 103 24.99 -9.40 7.04
C ARG A 103 25.57 -8.15 7.69
N ARG A 104 24.95 -6.97 7.51
CA ARG A 104 25.36 -5.69 8.13
C ARG A 104 25.37 -5.74 9.66
N CYS A 105 24.54 -6.58 10.27
CA CYS A 105 24.49 -6.78 11.73
C CYS A 105 24.83 -8.22 12.14
N ARG A 106 25.54 -8.97 11.28
CA ARG A 106 25.89 -10.39 11.50
C ARG A 106 24.68 -11.25 11.87
N PHE A 107 23.50 -10.96 11.30
CA PHE A 107 22.26 -11.70 11.53
C PHE A 107 21.77 -11.70 12.99
N ARG A 108 22.18 -10.73 13.82
CA ARG A 108 21.82 -10.66 15.25
C ARG A 108 20.86 -9.53 15.61
N CYS A 109 20.36 -8.82 14.62
CA CYS A 109 19.44 -7.71 14.80
C CYS A 109 18.11 -8.02 14.12
N SER A 110 17.05 -7.39 14.60
CA SER A 110 15.78 -7.34 13.87
C SER A 110 15.84 -6.29 12.76
N TYR A 111 14.89 -6.31 11.83
CA TYR A 111 14.84 -5.34 10.73
C TYR A 111 14.66 -3.91 11.23
N ALA A 112 13.82 -3.68 12.24
CA ALA A 112 13.63 -2.36 12.83
C ALA A 112 14.92 -1.86 13.51
N GLU A 113 15.59 -2.70 14.29
CA GLU A 113 16.86 -2.35 14.93
C GLU A 113 17.97 -2.06 13.91
N LEU A 114 18.02 -2.83 12.82
CA LEU A 114 18.93 -2.57 11.71
C LEU A 114 18.70 -1.16 11.17
N LEU A 115 17.46 -0.81 10.80
CA LEU A 115 17.13 0.50 10.25
C LEU A 115 17.32 1.65 11.25
N GLN A 116 17.19 1.39 12.54
CA GLN A 116 17.44 2.40 13.59
C GLN A 116 18.93 2.72 13.75
N ASN A 117 19.80 1.74 13.51
CA ASN A 117 21.25 1.86 13.71
C ASN A 117 22.01 2.28 12.44
N LEU A 118 21.42 2.12 11.26
CA LEU A 118 22.03 2.55 10.00
C LEU A 118 21.89 4.06 9.77
N SER A 119 22.81 4.64 8.98
CA SER A 119 22.62 5.98 8.44
C SER A 119 21.40 6.03 7.50
N VAL A 120 20.91 7.24 7.19
CA VAL A 120 19.75 7.39 6.29
C VAL A 120 20.00 6.75 4.92
N PRO A 121 21.14 6.99 4.23
CA PRO A 121 21.42 6.33 2.95
C PRO A 121 21.45 4.79 3.07
N GLU A 122 22.18 4.23 4.04
CA GLU A 122 22.27 2.78 4.24
C GLU A 122 20.91 2.14 4.59
N GLY A 123 20.09 2.84 5.37
CA GLY A 123 18.72 2.42 5.69
C GLY A 123 17.81 2.43 4.47
N LEU A 124 17.95 3.43 3.59
CA LEU A 124 17.24 3.46 2.31
C LEU A 124 17.69 2.32 1.39
N GLU A 125 18.99 2.01 1.32
CA GLU A 125 19.48 0.83 0.58
C GLU A 125 18.88 -0.49 1.10
N ALA A 126 18.80 -0.64 2.43
CA ALA A 126 18.17 -1.82 3.03
C ALA A 126 16.68 -1.94 2.61
N GLU A 127 15.98 -0.82 2.50
CA GLU A 127 14.57 -0.79 2.10
C GLU A 127 14.37 -0.99 0.58
N ILE A 128 15.31 -0.51 -0.26
CA ILE A 128 15.34 -0.83 -1.69
C ILE A 128 15.43 -2.34 -1.89
N LEU A 129 16.39 -2.99 -1.22
CA LEU A 129 16.57 -4.44 -1.27
C LEU A 129 15.31 -5.18 -0.80
N ARG A 130 14.73 -4.75 0.32
CA ARG A 130 13.50 -5.34 0.87
C ARG A 130 12.32 -5.22 -0.12
N SER A 131 12.20 -4.08 -0.77
CA SER A 131 11.06 -3.74 -1.65
C SER A 131 11.21 -4.24 -3.09
N ARG A 132 12.34 -4.86 -3.45
CA ARG A 132 12.63 -5.31 -4.83
C ARG A 132 11.57 -6.22 -5.41
N LEU A 133 11.22 -7.29 -4.72
CA LEU A 133 10.20 -8.21 -5.20
C LEU A 133 8.81 -7.58 -5.22
N ASP A 134 8.48 -6.74 -4.24
CA ASP A 134 7.17 -6.08 -4.16
C ASP A 134 6.97 -5.12 -5.33
N VAL A 135 7.98 -4.30 -5.63
CA VAL A 135 7.94 -3.38 -6.78
C VAL A 135 7.93 -4.14 -8.08
N ALA A 136 8.78 -5.17 -8.26
CA ALA A 136 8.79 -5.98 -9.47
C ALA A 136 7.42 -6.62 -9.73
N LYS A 137 6.77 -7.19 -8.71
CA LYS A 137 5.42 -7.76 -8.81
C LYS A 137 4.38 -6.72 -9.16
N MET A 138 4.35 -5.60 -8.44
CA MET A 138 3.41 -4.50 -8.72
C MET A 138 3.50 -4.05 -10.18
N LEU A 139 4.71 -3.88 -10.69
CA LEU A 139 4.95 -3.46 -12.07
C LEU A 139 4.59 -4.54 -13.09
N TRP A 140 4.88 -5.81 -12.78
CA TRP A 140 4.48 -6.95 -13.61
C TRP A 140 2.95 -7.06 -13.74
N HIS A 141 2.23 -6.99 -12.62
CA HIS A 141 0.77 -6.97 -12.61
C HIS A 141 0.24 -5.73 -13.32
N ALA A 142 0.90 -4.57 -13.15
CA ALA A 142 0.46 -3.35 -13.80
C ALA A 142 0.46 -3.48 -15.32
N ARG A 143 1.54 -4.03 -15.88
CA ARG A 143 1.66 -4.30 -17.32
C ARG A 143 0.68 -5.36 -17.79
N ARG A 144 0.58 -6.49 -17.07
CA ARG A 144 -0.25 -7.64 -17.48
C ARG A 144 -1.74 -7.34 -17.41
N TRP A 145 -2.17 -6.63 -16.37
CA TRP A 145 -3.59 -6.40 -16.10
C TRP A 145 -4.14 -5.11 -16.71
N GLN A 146 -3.29 -4.25 -17.27
CA GLN A 146 -3.70 -2.94 -17.78
C GLN A 146 -4.86 -3.00 -18.79
N GLN A 147 -4.92 -4.06 -19.59
CA GLN A 147 -5.90 -4.22 -20.68
C GLN A 147 -7.09 -5.11 -20.30
N LEU A 148 -7.15 -5.62 -19.07
CA LEU A 148 -8.24 -6.49 -18.63
C LEU A 148 -9.47 -5.65 -18.24
N GLU A 149 -10.61 -5.91 -18.88
CA GLU A 149 -11.84 -5.12 -18.63
C GLU A 149 -12.39 -5.24 -17.21
N HIS A 150 -12.09 -6.36 -16.53
CA HIS A 150 -12.49 -6.63 -15.16
C HIS A 150 -11.42 -6.19 -14.14
N VAL A 151 -10.36 -5.50 -14.58
CA VAL A 151 -9.36 -4.90 -13.71
C VAL A 151 -9.35 -3.38 -13.91
N MET A 152 -9.60 -2.65 -12.83
CA MET A 152 -9.41 -1.21 -12.76
C MET A 152 -8.07 -0.91 -12.10
N GLN A 153 -7.13 -0.40 -12.90
CA GLN A 153 -5.86 0.09 -12.36
C GLN A 153 -5.89 1.59 -12.08
N LEU A 154 -5.49 1.97 -10.86
CA LEU A 154 -5.38 3.34 -10.36
C LEU A 154 -4.04 3.58 -9.71
N SER A 155 -3.59 4.83 -9.68
CA SER A 155 -2.41 5.21 -8.92
C SER A 155 -2.80 5.67 -7.51
N MET A 156 -1.91 5.46 -6.54
CA MET A 156 -2.07 6.02 -5.19
C MET A 156 -2.12 7.56 -5.23
N ALA A 157 -1.56 8.21 -6.26
CA ALA A 157 -1.64 9.65 -6.44
C ALA A 157 -3.08 10.12 -6.71
N ASP A 158 -3.92 9.30 -7.36
CA ASP A 158 -5.32 9.65 -7.64
C ASP A 158 -6.13 9.80 -6.35
N PHE A 159 -5.81 9.01 -5.31
CA PHE A 159 -6.40 9.18 -3.99
C PHE A 159 -5.91 10.46 -3.29
N GLN A 160 -4.67 10.88 -3.54
CA GLN A 160 -4.10 12.07 -2.91
C GLN A 160 -4.65 13.37 -3.51
N ILE A 161 -4.89 13.38 -4.82
CA ILE A 161 -5.31 14.58 -5.56
C ILE A 161 -6.84 14.64 -5.66
N HIS A 162 -7.50 13.50 -5.89
CA HIS A 162 -8.91 13.44 -6.28
C HIS A 162 -9.71 12.42 -5.47
N TYR A 163 -9.46 12.30 -4.16
CA TYR A 163 -10.04 11.28 -3.27
C TYR A 163 -11.51 10.91 -3.55
N ASN A 164 -12.44 11.86 -3.47
CA ASN A 164 -13.87 11.59 -3.66
C ASN A 164 -14.20 11.12 -5.09
N ARG A 165 -13.57 11.72 -6.12
CA ARG A 165 -13.79 11.31 -7.52
C ARG A 165 -13.23 9.92 -7.81
N THR A 166 -12.08 9.61 -7.23
CA THR A 166 -11.45 8.28 -7.32
C THR A 166 -12.35 7.23 -6.68
N LEU A 167 -12.91 7.51 -5.50
CA LEU A 167 -13.88 6.64 -4.83
C LEU A 167 -15.19 6.47 -5.62
N GLU A 168 -15.73 7.56 -6.18
CA GLU A 168 -16.91 7.48 -7.04
C GLU A 168 -16.65 6.58 -8.26
N CYS A 169 -15.51 6.74 -8.93
CA CYS A 169 -15.13 5.90 -10.06
C CYS A 169 -15.02 4.42 -9.66
N ILE A 170 -14.45 4.11 -8.49
CA ILE A 170 -14.39 2.74 -7.96
C ILE A 170 -15.80 2.19 -7.71
N ALA A 171 -16.71 2.98 -7.13
CA ALA A 171 -18.09 2.57 -6.94
C ALA A 171 -18.77 2.26 -8.29
N ARG A 172 -18.58 3.12 -9.30
CA ARG A 172 -19.10 2.91 -10.67
C ARG A 172 -18.59 1.61 -11.28
N PHE A 173 -17.31 1.31 -11.12
CA PHE A 173 -16.70 0.08 -11.63
C PHE A 173 -17.37 -1.17 -11.11
N PHE A 174 -17.55 -1.24 -9.78
CA PHE A 174 -18.12 -2.42 -9.17
C PHE A 174 -19.61 -2.56 -9.43
N LEU A 175 -20.33 -1.44 -9.51
CA LEU A 175 -21.75 -1.40 -9.88
C LEU A 175 -21.99 -1.55 -11.40
N GLN A 176 -20.93 -1.54 -12.21
CA GLN A 176 -20.99 -1.56 -13.68
C GLN A 176 -21.78 -0.40 -14.29
N LYS A 177 -21.68 0.79 -13.68
CA LYS A 177 -22.41 2.00 -14.08
C LYS A 177 -21.45 3.09 -14.59
N PRO A 178 -20.91 2.96 -15.82
CA PRO A 178 -20.04 3.98 -16.37
C PRO A 178 -20.79 5.31 -16.55
N PRO A 179 -20.09 6.46 -16.54
CA PRO A 179 -20.73 7.74 -16.87
C PRO A 179 -21.41 7.69 -18.25
N PRO A 180 -22.54 8.39 -18.45
CA PRO A 180 -23.16 9.38 -17.55
C PRO A 180 -24.17 8.80 -16.54
N GLU A 181 -24.27 7.46 -16.39
CA GLU A 181 -25.30 6.84 -15.55
C GLU A 181 -25.25 7.37 -14.11
N ALA A 182 -26.40 7.72 -13.52
CA ALA A 182 -26.44 8.18 -12.13
C ALA A 182 -26.22 7.02 -11.16
N LEU A 183 -25.41 7.27 -10.13
CA LEU A 183 -25.39 6.42 -8.94
C LEU A 183 -26.50 6.87 -7.98
N GLU A 184 -27.13 5.92 -7.29
CA GLU A 184 -28.11 6.24 -6.23
C GLU A 184 -27.47 7.15 -5.17
N PRO A 185 -27.93 8.40 -5.01
CA PRO A 185 -27.23 9.40 -4.19
C PRO A 185 -27.03 8.96 -2.73
N GLY A 186 -28.03 8.27 -2.16
CA GLY A 186 -27.99 7.83 -0.76
C GLY A 186 -26.90 6.79 -0.49
N SER A 187 -26.69 5.85 -1.41
CA SER A 187 -25.69 4.78 -1.24
C SER A 187 -24.27 5.28 -1.49
N LEU A 188 -24.09 6.13 -2.51
CA LEU A 188 -22.80 6.75 -2.80
C LEU A 188 -22.36 7.67 -1.66
N GLN A 189 -23.27 8.52 -1.15
CA GLN A 189 -22.94 9.42 -0.05
C GLN A 189 -22.53 8.66 1.21
N LYS A 190 -23.26 7.61 1.59
CA LYS A 190 -22.89 6.75 2.72
C LYS A 190 -21.51 6.12 2.55
N PHE A 191 -21.20 5.64 1.35
CA PHE A 191 -19.87 5.10 1.03
C PHE A 191 -18.77 6.16 1.16
N LEU A 192 -18.97 7.34 0.58
CA LEU A 192 -18.01 8.45 0.64
C LEU A 192 -17.81 8.94 2.07
N ASP A 193 -18.88 9.09 2.86
CA ASP A 193 -18.81 9.51 4.26
C ASP A 193 -18.02 8.52 5.10
N HIS A 194 -18.21 7.22 4.86
CA HIS A 194 -17.43 6.19 5.52
C HIS A 194 -15.96 6.24 5.09
N ALA A 195 -15.70 6.32 3.78
CA ALA A 195 -14.34 6.31 3.25
C ALA A 195 -13.55 7.55 3.71
N GLN A 196 -14.18 8.72 3.86
CA GLN A 196 -13.55 9.94 4.39
C GLN A 196 -12.95 9.79 5.79
N LEU A 197 -13.32 8.75 6.55
CA LEU A 197 -12.62 8.39 7.81
C LEU A 197 -11.15 8.01 7.58
N PHE A 198 -10.83 7.57 6.36
CA PHE A 198 -9.52 7.08 5.93
C PHE A 198 -8.84 8.03 4.94
N ASP A 199 -9.35 9.25 4.75
CA ASP A 199 -8.70 10.27 3.92
C ASP A 199 -7.29 10.56 4.49
N PRO A 200 -6.21 10.33 3.73
CA PRO A 200 -4.84 10.57 4.18
C PRO A 200 -4.57 12.02 4.58
N VAL A 201 -5.20 12.99 3.90
CA VAL A 201 -5.01 14.43 4.17
C VAL A 201 -5.65 14.80 5.51
N ARG A 202 -6.89 14.37 5.72
CA ARG A 202 -7.58 14.54 7.00
C ARG A 202 -6.85 13.84 8.14
N SER A 203 -6.43 12.60 7.91
CA SER A 203 -5.66 11.79 8.85
C SER A 203 -4.36 12.49 9.27
N ARG A 204 -3.63 13.07 8.32
CA ARG A 204 -2.43 13.86 8.62
C ARG A 204 -2.73 15.10 9.45
N ARG A 205 -3.75 15.89 9.08
CA ARG A 205 -4.18 17.07 9.85
C ARG A 205 -4.57 16.69 11.28
N CYS A 206 -5.19 15.53 11.43
CA CYS A 206 -5.55 14.95 12.72
C CYS A 206 -4.33 14.59 13.57
N GLY A 207 -3.38 13.84 13.01
CA GLY A 207 -2.15 13.48 13.72
C GLY A 207 -1.36 14.69 14.19
N VAL A 208 -1.21 15.72 13.35
CA VAL A 208 -0.51 16.97 13.72
C VAL A 208 -1.21 17.71 14.86
N ARG A 209 -2.55 17.80 14.83
CA ARG A 209 -3.33 18.45 15.91
C ARG A 209 -3.28 17.67 17.21
N ALA A 210 -3.39 16.34 17.14
CA ALA A 210 -3.35 15.47 18.31
C ALA A 210 -2.01 15.61 19.06
N ARG A 211 -0.88 15.64 18.34
CA ARG A 211 0.45 15.86 18.92
C ARG A 211 0.60 17.22 19.60
N ARG A 212 0.04 18.29 19.01
CA ARG A 212 0.15 19.66 19.56
C ARG A 212 -0.74 19.92 20.77
N LYS A 213 -1.88 19.22 20.90
CA LYS A 213 -2.92 19.50 21.91
C LYS A 213 -3.07 18.41 22.98
N GLY A 214 -2.07 17.53 23.16
CA GLY A 214 -2.10 16.51 24.20
C GLY A 214 -3.28 15.53 24.08
N GLY A 215 -3.62 15.08 22.87
CA GLY A 215 -4.60 14.01 22.67
C GLY A 215 -6.06 14.42 22.43
N GLN A 216 -6.36 15.70 22.15
CA GLN A 216 -7.73 16.06 21.77
C GLN A 216 -8.16 15.38 20.46
N THR A 217 -9.20 14.54 20.59
CA THR A 217 -9.72 13.58 19.62
C THR A 217 -10.14 14.21 18.31
N CYS A 218 -9.68 13.65 17.19
CA CYS A 218 -10.22 14.04 15.90
C CYS A 218 -11.69 13.63 15.75
N ARG A 219 -12.49 14.50 15.11
CA ARG A 219 -13.90 14.21 14.82
C ARG A 219 -14.07 13.68 13.39
N THR A 220 -14.94 12.70 13.23
CA THR A 220 -15.40 12.16 11.94
C THR A 220 -16.24 13.21 11.20
N PRO A 221 -16.51 13.07 9.87
CA PRO A 221 -17.42 13.98 9.16
C PRO A 221 -18.79 14.09 9.87
N GLY A 222 -19.29 12.98 10.43
CA GLY A 222 -20.52 12.94 11.24
C GLY A 222 -20.36 13.37 12.70
N GLY A 223 -19.26 14.03 13.09
CA GLY A 223 -19.08 14.57 14.44
C GLY A 223 -18.69 13.56 15.53
N GLY A 224 -18.64 12.27 15.22
CA GLY A 224 -18.19 11.21 16.13
C GLY A 224 -16.69 11.30 16.46
N ARG A 225 -16.26 10.74 17.60
CA ARG A 225 -14.85 10.67 17.97
C ARG A 225 -14.15 9.58 17.16
N MET A 226 -13.01 9.90 16.55
CA MET A 226 -12.13 8.91 15.92
C MET A 226 -11.41 8.11 16.99
N HIS A 227 -11.40 6.79 16.86
CA HIS A 227 -10.81 5.88 17.84
C HIS A 227 -9.29 6.08 17.95
N GLU A 228 -8.74 6.08 19.16
CA GLU A 228 -7.33 6.40 19.45
C GLU A 228 -6.35 5.48 18.73
N VAL A 229 -6.62 4.16 18.73
CA VAL A 229 -5.85 3.16 17.98
C VAL A 229 -5.67 3.56 16.51
N ARG A 230 -6.71 4.12 15.87
CA ARG A 230 -6.64 4.56 14.47
C ARG A 230 -5.78 5.81 14.29
N ILE A 231 -5.74 6.71 15.28
CA ILE A 231 -4.89 7.89 15.24
C ILE A 231 -3.41 7.47 15.29
N GLN A 232 -3.10 6.45 16.09
CA GLN A 232 -1.75 5.91 16.19
C GLN A 232 -1.31 5.22 14.89
N ASP A 233 -2.16 4.37 14.30
CA ASP A 233 -1.87 3.73 13.01
C ASP A 233 -1.60 4.78 11.92
N LEU A 234 -2.47 5.79 11.82
CA LEU A 234 -2.30 6.90 10.87
C LEU A 234 -1.02 7.70 11.13
N ALA A 235 -0.64 7.93 12.38
CA ALA A 235 0.61 8.60 12.75
C ALA A 235 1.86 7.76 12.44
N ASN A 236 1.73 6.43 12.42
CA ASN A 236 2.81 5.52 12.07
C ASN A 236 3.06 5.51 10.55
N HIS A 237 1.99 5.51 9.74
CA HIS A 237 2.04 5.44 8.27
C HIS A 237 2.32 6.77 7.56
N VAL A 238 2.16 7.92 8.22
CA VAL A 238 2.44 9.22 7.63
C VAL A 238 3.86 9.66 7.98
N ALA A 239 4.73 9.71 6.96
CA ALA A 239 6.04 10.34 7.10
C ALA A 239 5.89 11.83 7.44
N ASP A 240 6.82 12.34 8.25
CA ASP A 240 6.89 13.76 8.55
C ASP A 240 7.03 14.54 7.22
N PRO A 241 6.15 15.51 6.92
CA PRO A 241 6.27 16.32 5.72
C PRO A 241 7.65 16.96 5.54
N GLU A 242 8.35 17.28 6.63
CA GLU A 242 9.67 17.89 6.61
C GLU A 242 10.79 16.87 6.31
N ALA A 243 10.58 15.59 6.64
CA ALA A 243 11.56 14.55 6.36
C ALA A 243 11.55 14.12 4.88
N LYS A 244 10.41 14.25 4.19
CA LYS A 244 10.25 13.72 2.83
C LYS A 244 11.24 14.32 1.80
N PRO A 245 11.46 15.65 1.72
CA PRO A 245 12.44 16.22 0.79
C PRO A 245 13.86 15.69 1.02
N ASN A 246 14.28 15.60 2.29
CA ASN A 246 15.62 15.11 2.64
C ASN A 246 15.80 13.63 2.27
N LEU A 247 14.79 12.79 2.53
CA LEU A 247 14.82 11.38 2.10
C LEU A 247 14.88 11.23 0.58
N LEU A 248 14.20 12.12 -0.15
CA LEU A 248 14.20 12.09 -1.61
C LEU A 248 15.59 12.43 -2.18
N VAL A 249 16.28 13.42 -1.60
CA VAL A 249 17.66 13.76 -1.98
C VAL A 249 18.55 12.54 -1.78
N HIS A 250 18.57 11.96 -0.58
CA HIS A 250 19.39 10.78 -0.31
C HIS A 250 19.06 9.60 -1.23
N LEU A 251 17.79 9.34 -1.51
CA LEU A 251 17.40 8.23 -2.37
C LEU A 251 17.83 8.43 -3.83
N ASN A 252 17.75 9.66 -4.34
CA ASN A 252 18.16 9.99 -5.70
C ASN A 252 19.69 9.93 -5.89
N ASP A 253 20.47 10.09 -4.82
CA ASP A 253 21.92 9.98 -4.84
C ASP A 253 22.41 8.51 -4.80
N LEU A 254 21.51 7.55 -4.59
CA LEU A 254 21.87 6.12 -4.53
C LEU A 254 21.85 5.47 -5.93
N GLU A 255 23.01 5.00 -6.39
CA GLU A 255 23.13 4.18 -7.61
C GLU A 255 22.29 2.89 -7.54
N SER A 256 22.15 2.33 -6.34
CA SER A 256 21.31 1.16 -6.07
C SER A 256 19.83 1.42 -6.38
N PHE A 257 19.35 2.67 -6.26
CA PHE A 257 17.97 3.03 -6.59
C PHE A 257 17.72 3.09 -8.10
N HIS A 258 18.68 3.63 -8.85
CA HIS A 258 18.59 3.72 -10.31
C HIS A 258 18.72 2.34 -10.97
N SER A 259 19.63 1.52 -10.48
CA SER A 259 19.77 0.12 -10.92
C SER A 259 18.56 -0.75 -10.51
N PHE A 260 17.92 -0.44 -9.38
CA PHE A 260 16.73 -1.14 -8.89
C PHE A 260 15.52 -1.04 -9.84
N LEU A 261 15.33 0.12 -10.50
CA LEU A 261 14.28 0.26 -11.51
C LEU A 261 14.74 -0.20 -12.90
N GLY A 262 16.05 -0.12 -13.17
CA GLY A 262 16.65 -0.43 -14.47
C GLY A 262 16.15 0.47 -15.61
N PRO A 263 16.59 0.24 -16.86
CA PRO A 263 16.12 1.00 -18.03
C PRO A 263 14.61 0.83 -18.29
N ALA A 264 14.06 -0.33 -17.89
CA ALA A 264 12.63 -0.60 -17.94
C ALA A 264 11.83 0.22 -16.90
N GLY A 265 12.47 0.87 -15.95
CA GLY A 265 11.84 1.62 -14.87
C GLY A 265 10.87 2.70 -15.35
N GLU A 266 11.26 3.47 -16.36
CA GLU A 266 10.39 4.52 -16.93
C GLU A 266 9.20 3.92 -17.71
N GLU A 267 9.44 2.89 -18.52
CA GLU A 267 8.37 2.15 -19.23
C GLU A 267 7.39 1.50 -18.24
N LEU A 268 7.90 0.99 -17.11
CA LEU A 268 7.09 0.38 -16.07
C LEU A 268 6.34 1.42 -15.24
N LEU A 269 6.92 2.61 -15.02
CA LEU A 269 6.19 3.76 -14.45
C LEU A 269 5.06 4.20 -15.38
N GLU A 270 5.26 4.16 -16.69
CA GLU A 270 4.20 4.39 -17.68
C GLU A 270 3.09 3.33 -17.56
N ALA A 271 3.47 2.07 -17.36
CA ALA A 271 2.52 0.98 -17.13
C ALA A 271 1.70 1.16 -15.85
N THR A 272 2.14 2.00 -14.89
CA THR A 272 1.32 2.35 -13.70
C THR A 272 0.23 3.37 -13.97
N ARG A 273 0.17 3.96 -15.17
CA ARG A 273 -0.88 4.91 -15.55
C ARG A 273 -2.26 4.24 -15.58
N LYS A 274 -3.28 5.10 -15.59
CA LYS A 274 -4.70 4.72 -15.61
C LYS A 274 -5.01 3.78 -16.77
N SER A 275 -5.53 2.62 -16.42
CA SER A 275 -6.05 1.61 -17.37
C SER A 275 -7.18 2.19 -18.24
N PRO A 276 -7.43 1.65 -19.45
CA PRO A 276 -8.62 1.96 -20.23
C PRO A 276 -9.91 1.76 -19.43
N THR A 277 -9.97 0.71 -18.59
CA THR A 277 -11.06 0.46 -17.64
C THR A 277 -11.25 1.65 -16.69
N ALA A 278 -10.17 2.20 -16.10
CA ALA A 278 -10.27 3.39 -15.26
C ALA A 278 -10.88 4.59 -16.00
N ARG A 279 -10.47 4.82 -17.26
CA ARG A 279 -11.03 5.89 -18.10
C ARG A 279 -12.51 5.66 -18.43
N LYS A 280 -12.89 4.42 -18.77
CA LYS A 280 -14.28 4.01 -19.04
C LYS A 280 -15.23 4.36 -17.89
N TYR A 281 -14.77 4.25 -16.65
CA TYR A 281 -15.56 4.55 -15.47
C TYR A 281 -15.40 5.99 -14.93
N GLY A 282 -14.72 6.86 -15.69
CA GLY A 282 -14.62 8.29 -15.37
C GLY A 282 -13.66 8.60 -14.21
N CYS A 283 -12.65 7.75 -14.01
CA CYS A 283 -11.63 8.07 -13.02
C CYS A 283 -10.91 9.36 -13.43
N PRO A 284 -10.64 10.27 -12.46
CA PRO A 284 -9.85 11.47 -12.69
C PRO A 284 -8.45 11.07 -13.14
#